data_AF-A0A934J774-F1
#
_entry.id   AF-A0A934J774-F1
#
_cell.length_a   1.000
_cell.length_b   1.000
_cell.length_c   1.000
_cell.angle_alpha   90.00
_cell.angle_beta   90.00
_cell.angle_gamma   90.00
#
_symmetry.space_group_name_H-M   'P 1'
#
loop_
_entity.id
_entity.type
_entity.pdbx_description
1 polymer ?
#
loop_
_entity_poly.entity_id
_entity_poly.type
_entity_poly.pdbx_seq_one_letter_code
_entity_poly.pdbx_strand_id
1 'polypeptide(L)'
;MNGVTVLNTMGGGVSPVLVFLMVMWFLALCFFFGCGISALKDEEIFLAIISGLICVTLIVGLLVVWTDRFEPIRYEVTVNPGHVIDAVRWEIVEQRGEIYVIQAREESK
;
A
#
# COMPACT_ATOMS: atom_id res chain seq x y z
N MET A 1 -14.24 -4.75 20.08
CA MET A 1 -13.46 -4.23 21.23
C MET A 1 -14.41 -4.09 22.40
N ASN A 2 -14.34 -4.98 23.40
CA ASN A 2 -15.23 -4.85 24.56
C ASN A 2 -14.73 -3.66 25.40
N GLY A 3 -15.56 -2.63 25.58
CA GLY A 3 -15.23 -1.48 26.41
C GLY A 3 -14.74 -0.22 25.69
N VAL A 4 -14.64 -0.26 24.36
CA VAL A 4 -14.13 0.86 23.56
C VAL A 4 -15.06 1.07 22.37
N THR A 5 -15.50 2.31 22.17
CA THR A 5 -16.37 2.70 21.04
C THR A 5 -15.51 3.31 19.95
N VAL A 6 -15.54 2.74 18.75
CA VAL A 6 -14.80 3.28 17.59
C VAL A 6 -15.61 4.43 17.00
N LEU A 7 -15.01 5.61 16.98
CA LEU A 7 -15.59 6.83 16.42
C LEU A 7 -15.22 7.00 14.95
N ASN A 8 -13.97 6.68 14.59
CA ASN A 8 -13.49 6.80 13.23
C ASN A 8 -12.36 5.81 12.95
N THR A 9 -12.13 5.50 11.67
CA THR A 9 -10.99 4.73 11.19
C THR A 9 -10.26 5.55 10.14
N MET A 10 -8.96 5.76 10.33
CA MET A 10 -8.09 6.52 9.45
C MET A 10 -6.88 5.66 9.04
N GLY A 11 -6.24 5.97 7.91
CA GLY A 11 -5.13 5.17 7.37
C GLY A 11 -5.62 3.92 6.62
N GLY A 12 -4.70 2.99 6.32
CA GLY A 12 -4.98 1.84 5.46
C GLY A 12 -5.21 2.22 3.98
N GLY A 13 -4.82 3.44 3.59
CA GLY A 13 -4.94 3.92 2.22
C GLY A 13 -3.86 3.35 1.31
N VAL A 14 -4.15 3.34 0.01
CA VAL A 14 -3.15 3.02 -1.02
C VAL A 14 -2.23 4.23 -1.16
N SER A 15 -0.91 4.03 -1.02
CA SER A 15 0.08 5.10 -1.18
C SER A 15 -0.10 5.81 -2.54
N PRO A 16 -0.17 7.16 -2.60
CA PRO A 16 -0.27 7.88 -3.87
C PRO A 16 0.86 7.53 -4.85
N VAL A 17 2.05 7.23 -4.32
CA VAL A 17 3.21 6.78 -5.10
C VAL A 17 2.93 5.42 -5.74
N LEU A 18 2.33 4.49 -4.99
CA LEU A 18 1.96 3.18 -5.49
C LEU A 18 0.93 3.29 -6.62
N VAL A 19 -0.10 4.12 -6.45
CA VAL A 19 -1.10 4.39 -7.48
C VAL A 19 -0.45 4.97 -8.74
N PHE A 20 0.45 5.93 -8.59
CA PHE A 20 1.18 6.51 -9.72
C PHE A 20 2.02 5.48 -10.47
N LEU A 21 2.78 4.64 -9.74
CA LEU A 21 3.59 3.57 -10.33
C LEU A 21 2.73 2.54 -11.09
N MET A 22 1.57 2.17 -10.55
CA MET A 22 0.62 1.28 -11.22
C MET A 22 0.10 1.85 -12.54
N VAL A 23 -0.27 3.15 -12.56
CA VAL A 23 -0.72 3.82 -13.79
C VAL A 23 0.39 3.89 -14.83
N MET A 24 1.62 4.26 -14.42
CA MET A 24 2.76 4.31 -15.33
C MET A 24 3.09 2.93 -15.91
N TRP A 25 3.04 1.88 -15.08
CA TRP A 25 3.25 0.50 -15.53
C TRP A 25 2.18 0.05 -16.53
N PHE A 26 0.92 0.38 -16.29
CA PHE A 26 -0.16 0.10 -17.22
C PHE A 26 0.04 0.79 -18.58
N LEU A 27 0.43 2.07 -18.58
CA LEU A 27 0.73 2.81 -19.81
C LEU A 27 1.92 2.19 -20.57
N ALA A 28 2.97 1.76 -19.85
CA ALA A 28 4.10 1.07 -20.45
C ALA A 28 3.65 -0.23 -21.11
N LEU A 29 2.82 -1.04 -20.46
CA LEU A 29 2.25 -2.26 -21.05
C LEU A 29 1.47 -1.98 -22.33
N CYS A 30 0.62 -0.96 -22.34
CA CYS A 30 -0.12 -0.56 -23.54
C CYS A 30 0.82 -0.17 -24.68
N PHE A 31 1.89 0.58 -24.39
CA PHE A 31 2.90 0.97 -25.36
C PHE A 31 3.64 -0.25 -25.93
N PHE A 32 4.16 -1.12 -25.06
CA PHE A 32 4.87 -2.34 -25.46
C PHE A 32 3.98 -3.28 -26.27
N PHE A 33 2.69 -3.40 -25.93
CA PHE A 33 1.72 -4.19 -26.70
C PHE A 33 1.52 -3.61 -28.11
N GLY A 34 1.38 -2.28 -28.24
CA GLY A 34 1.28 -1.60 -29.53
C GLY A 34 2.53 -1.76 -30.41
N CYS A 35 3.71 -1.65 -29.80
CA CYS A 35 4.99 -1.91 -30.49
C CYS A 35 5.14 -3.38 -30.88
N GLY A 36 4.75 -4.31 -30.00
CA GLY A 36 4.84 -5.75 -30.21
C GLY A 36 4.02 -6.22 -31.41
N ILE A 37 2.80 -5.71 -31.59
CA ILE A 37 1.97 -6.01 -32.79
C ILE A 37 2.67 -5.59 -34.08
N SER A 38 3.31 -4.42 -34.07
CA SER A 38 4.03 -3.90 -35.24
C SER A 38 5.32 -4.69 -35.54
N ALA A 39 5.94 -5.24 -34.49
CA ALA A 39 7.18 -6.00 -34.54
C ALA A 39 6.99 -7.49 -34.84
N LEU A 40 5.76 -8.01 -34.98
CA LEU A 40 5.50 -9.43 -35.28
C LEU A 40 6.16 -9.95 -36.57
N LYS A 41 6.64 -9.05 -37.43
CA LYS A 41 7.34 -9.39 -38.68
C LYS A 41 8.85 -9.56 -38.51
N ASP A 42 9.40 -9.13 -37.38
CA ASP A 42 10.83 -9.13 -37.09
C ASP A 42 11.07 -9.76 -35.71
N GLU A 43 11.62 -10.97 -35.72
CA GLU A 43 11.82 -11.79 -34.53
C GLU A 43 12.81 -11.15 -33.53
N GLU A 44 13.84 -10.45 -34.02
CA GLU A 44 14.84 -9.80 -33.17
C GLU A 44 14.22 -8.61 -32.41
N ILE A 45 13.45 -7.78 -33.12
CA ILE A 45 12.76 -6.62 -32.53
C ILE A 45 11.71 -7.12 -31.52
N PHE A 46 10.99 -8.19 -31.84
CA PHE A 46 10.00 -8.76 -30.94
C PHE A 46 10.62 -9.27 -29.63
N LEU A 47 11.75 -10.00 -29.71
CA LEU A 47 12.47 -10.47 -28.52
C LEU A 47 13.02 -9.32 -27.66
N ALA A 48 13.50 -8.24 -28.30
CA ALA A 48 13.96 -7.05 -27.59
C ALA A 48 12.81 -6.34 -26.82
N ILE A 49 11.62 -6.26 -27.43
CA ILE A 49 10.41 -5.69 -26.80
C ILE A 49 9.98 -6.52 -25.59
N ILE A 50 9.95 -7.85 -25.71
CA ILE A 50 9.57 -8.74 -24.61
C ILE A 50 10.57 -8.67 -23.46
N SER A 51 11.87 -8.77 -23.76
CA SER A 51 12.92 -8.71 -22.72
C SER A 51 12.92 -7.36 -21.99
N GLY A 52 12.70 -6.26 -22.72
CA GLY A 52 12.52 -4.93 -22.14
C GLY A 52 11.31 -4.86 -21.20
N LEU A 53 10.17 -5.44 -21.59
CA LEU A 53 8.97 -5.48 -20.76
C LEU A 53 9.17 -6.29 -19.47
N ILE A 54 9.89 -7.42 -19.55
CA ILE A 54 10.25 -8.23 -18.38
C ILE A 54 11.10 -7.40 -17.41
N CYS A 55 12.15 -6.73 -17.90
CA CYS A 55 13.01 -5.88 -17.08
C CYS A 55 12.23 -4.75 -16.40
N VAL A 56 11.37 -4.03 -17.13
CA VAL A 56 10.54 -2.95 -16.57
C VAL A 56 9.60 -3.49 -15.49
N THR A 57 8.99 -4.65 -15.72
CA THR A 57 8.08 -5.28 -14.76
C THR A 57 8.80 -5.71 -13.49
N LEU A 58 10.01 -6.26 -13.60
CA LEU A 58 10.83 -6.60 -12.44
C LEU A 58 11.23 -5.38 -11.62
N ILE A 59 11.64 -4.29 -12.29
CA ILE A 59 12.00 -3.03 -11.60
C ILE A 59 10.79 -2.43 -10.88
N VAL A 60 9.65 -2.35 -11.55
CA VAL A 60 8.41 -1.84 -10.93
C VAL A 60 7.98 -2.73 -9.77
N GLY A 61 8.03 -4.06 -9.92
CA GLY A 61 7.70 -4.99 -8.84
C GLY A 61 8.60 -4.80 -7.61
N LEU A 62 9.90 -4.61 -7.81
CA LEU A 62 10.84 -4.31 -6.72
C LEU A 62 10.52 -2.98 -6.03
N LEU A 63 10.20 -1.94 -6.81
CA LEU A 63 9.82 -0.64 -6.27
C LEU A 63 8.53 -0.73 -5.46
N VAL A 64 7.52 -1.44 -5.96
CA VAL A 64 6.25 -1.68 -5.26
C VAL A 64 6.52 -2.32 -3.90
N VAL A 65 7.23 -3.46 -3.86
CA VAL A 65 7.57 -4.17 -2.62
C VAL A 65 8.34 -3.28 -1.64
N TRP A 66 9.22 -2.42 -2.15
CA TRP A 66 9.99 -1.52 -1.31
C TRP A 66 9.15 -0.35 -0.75
N THR A 67 8.15 0.10 -1.51
CA THR A 67 7.22 1.18 -1.11
C THR A 67 6.01 0.70 -0.29
N ASP A 68 5.78 -0.60 -0.19
CA ASP A 68 4.61 -1.21 0.46
C ASP A 68 4.68 -1.17 2.01
N ARG A 69 5.21 -0.08 2.56
CA ARG A 69 4.96 0.27 3.96
C ARG A 69 3.56 0.86 4.03
N PHE A 70 2.56 -0.02 4.16
CA PHE A 70 1.18 0.37 4.41
C PHE A 70 1.14 1.39 5.56
N GLU A 71 0.45 2.50 5.35
CA GLU A 71 0.18 3.42 6.45
C GLU A 71 -0.62 2.65 7.52
N PRO A 72 -0.16 2.65 8.79
CA PRO A 72 -0.82 1.88 9.83
C PRO A 72 -2.27 2.35 9.97
N ILE A 73 -3.18 1.39 10.09
CA ILE A 73 -4.58 1.68 10.34
C ILE A 73 -4.69 2.25 11.76
N ARG A 74 -5.24 3.46 11.85
CA ARG A 74 -5.49 4.20 13.09
C ARG A 74 -6.98 4.20 13.38
N TYR A 75 -7.33 3.98 14.63
CA TYR A 75 -8.71 4.02 15.12
C TYR A 75 -8.85 5.15 16.11
N GLU A 76 -9.78 6.07 15.86
CA GLU A 76 -10.19 7.04 16.87
C GLU A 76 -11.25 6.38 17.74
N VAL A 77 -11.02 6.34 19.04
CA VAL A 77 -11.85 5.58 19.97
C VAL A 77 -12.12 6.35 21.26
N THR A 78 -13.25 6.07 21.90
CA THR A 78 -13.55 6.50 23.27
C THR A 78 -13.60 5.29 24.20
N VAL A 79 -13.08 5.46 25.42
CA VAL A 79 -13.02 4.40 26.43
C VAL A 79 -14.26 4.52 27.33
N ASN A 80 -15.05 3.45 27.40
CA ASN A 80 -16.20 3.42 28.28
C ASN A 80 -15.73 3.36 29.75
N PRO A 81 -16.47 3.95 30.70
CA PRO A 81 -16.12 3.90 32.11
C PRO A 81 -15.83 2.46 32.60
N GLY A 82 -14.76 2.29 33.36
CA GLY A 82 -14.35 0.98 33.90
C GLY A 82 -13.62 0.06 32.92
N HIS A 83 -13.40 0.49 31.67
CA HIS A 83 -12.63 -0.26 30.68
C HIS A 83 -11.25 0.36 30.45
N VAL A 84 -10.34 -0.45 29.92
CA VAL A 84 -8.95 -0.07 29.67
C VAL A 84 -8.52 -0.52 28.27
N ILE A 85 -7.64 0.27 27.65
CA ILE A 85 -7.02 -0.07 26.37
C ILE A 85 -5.88 -1.06 26.63
N ASP A 86 -5.88 -2.19 25.92
CA ASP A 86 -4.83 -3.19 26.00
C ASP A 86 -3.52 -2.67 25.34
N ALA A 87 -2.59 -2.24 26.18
CA ALA A 87 -1.29 -1.69 25.76
C ALA A 87 -0.34 -2.71 25.12
N VAL A 88 -0.64 -4.02 25.22
CA VAL A 88 0.12 -5.08 24.55
C VAL A 88 -0.21 -5.08 23.05
N ARG A 89 -1.49 -4.88 22.72
CA ARG A 89 -1.98 -4.93 21.34
C ARG A 89 -2.00 -3.57 20.66
N TRP A 90 -2.27 -2.52 21.43
CA TRP A 90 -2.55 -1.19 20.91
C TRP A 90 -1.57 -0.17 21.46
N GLU A 91 -1.15 0.74 20.59
CA GLU A 91 -0.36 1.91 20.92
C GLU A 91 -1.26 3.15 20.80
N ILE A 92 -1.22 4.03 21.81
CA ILE A 92 -1.91 5.32 21.77
C ILE A 92 -0.97 6.31 21.08
N VAL A 93 -1.35 6.76 19.88
CA VAL A 93 -0.57 7.69 19.04
C VAL A 93 -0.90 9.14 19.41
N GLU A 94 -2.13 9.39 19.81
CA GLU A 94 -2.61 10.73 20.15
C GLU A 94 -3.77 10.66 21.15
N GLN A 95 -3.89 11.67 22.01
CA GLN A 95 -4.99 11.81 22.96
C GLN A 95 -5.59 13.23 22.88
N ARG A 96 -6.91 13.30 22.68
CA ARG A 96 -7.68 14.55 22.62
C ARG A 96 -8.86 14.46 23.60
N GLY A 97 -8.58 14.75 24.86
CA GLY A 97 -9.56 14.60 25.95
C GLY A 97 -9.94 13.13 26.17
N GLU A 98 -11.21 12.80 25.96
CA GLU A 98 -11.76 11.42 26.07
C GLU A 98 -11.60 10.59 24.79
N ILE A 99 -11.12 11.20 23.70
CA ILE A 99 -10.86 10.54 22.43
C ILE A 99 -9.39 10.15 22.35
N TYR A 100 -9.13 8.88 22.02
CA TYR A 100 -7.80 8.30 21.86
C TYR A 100 -7.63 7.83 20.42
N VAL A 101 -6.51 8.15 19.80
CA VAL A 101 -6.12 7.59 18.50
C VAL A 101 -5.20 6.42 18.77
N ILE A 102 -5.66 5.21 18.46
CA ILE A 102 -4.90 3.97 18.66
C ILE A 102 -4.48 3.36 17.32
N GLN A 103 -3.30 2.75 17.29
CA GLN A 103 -2.85 1.92 16.18
C GLN A 103 -2.38 0.56 16.69
N ALA A 104 -2.42 -0.45 15.82
CA ALA A 104 -1.85 -1.75 16.17
C ALA A 104 -0.34 -1.58 16.40
N ARG A 105 0.18 -2.13 17.50
CA ARG A 105 1.62 -2.14 17.73
C ARG A 105 2.26 -2.99 16.63
N GLU A 106 3.16 -2.42 15.84
CA GLU A 106 4.00 -3.21 14.94
C GLU A 106 4.79 -4.19 15.81
N GLU A 107 4.60 -5.50 15.60
CA GLU A 107 5.52 -6.48 16.17
C GLU A 107 6.90 -6.18 15.60
N SER A 108 7.77 -5.57 16.41
CA SER A 108 9.16 -5.35 16.02
C SER A 108 9.78 -6.72 15.78
N LYS A 109 9.88 -7.13 14.52
CA LYS A 109 10.62 -8.32 14.10
C LYS A 109 12.11 -8.06 14.17
#